data_AF-A0A1C5U0C8-F1
#
_entry.id   AF-A0A1C5U0C8-F1
#
_cell.length_a   1.000
_cell.length_b   1.000
_cell.length_c   1.000
_cell.angle_alpha   90.00
_cell.angle_beta   90.00
_cell.angle_gamma   90.00
#
_symmetry.space_group_name_H-M   'P 1'
#
loop_
_entity.id
_entity.type
_entity.pdbx_description
1 polymer ?
#
loop_
_entity_poly.entity_id
_entity_poly.type
_entity_poly.pdbx_seq_one_letter_code
_entity_poly.pdbx_strand_id
1 'polypeptide(L)' 'MEKKSIEEMAADIKVIRELASSGTMLQDIKNQLGVSEEYVSAIMLCLQGYQEDDDMAVARLVEMSL' A
#
# COMPACT_ATOMS: atom_id res chain seq x y z
N MET A 1 1.03 16.95 -1.12
CA MET A 1 0.50 15.84 -0.31
C MET A 1 1.31 15.82 0.97
N GLU A 2 0.68 15.91 2.13
CA GLU A 2 1.41 15.73 3.40
C GLU A 2 2.03 14.33 3.42
N LYS A 3 3.24 14.21 3.95
CA LYS A 3 3.94 12.93 4.05
C LYS A 3 3.20 12.10 5.11
N LYS A 4 2.60 10.97 4.70
CA LYS A 4 1.97 10.03 5.63
C LYS A 4 2.99 9.51 6.64
N SER A 5 2.57 9.34 7.88
CA SER A 5 3.32 8.58 8.88
C SER A 5 3.41 7.11 8.50
N ILE A 6 4.38 6.39 9.05
CA ILE A 6 4.55 4.96 8.78
C ILE A 6 3.34 4.16 9.26
N GLU A 7 2.74 4.58 10.36
CA GLU A 7 1.55 3.98 10.94
C GLU A 7 0.34 4.14 10.01
N GLU A 8 0.16 5.33 9.41
CA GLU A 8 -0.88 5.56 8.39
C GLU A 8 -0.61 4.73 7.13
N MET A 9 0.65 4.67 6.69
CA MET A 9 1.02 3.84 5.54
C MET A 9 0.77 2.35 5.80
N ALA A 10 1.08 1.84 7.00
CA ALA A 10 0.83 0.46 7.37
C ALA A 10 -0.67 0.14 7.40
N ALA A 11 -1.50 1.08 7.88
CA ALA A 11 -2.96 0.94 7.83
C ALA A 11 -3.46 0.87 6.38
N ASP A 12 -2.94 1.71 5.49
CA ASP A 12 -3.27 1.66 4.06
C ASP A 12 -2.81 0.34 3.42
N ILE A 13 -1.59 -0.12 3.73
CA ILE A 13 -1.04 -1.37 3.21
C ILE A 13 -1.91 -2.55 3.58
N LYS A 14 -2.40 -2.61 4.82
CA LYS A 14 -3.32 -3.66 5.26
C LYS A 14 -4.57 -3.68 4.38
N VAL A 15 -5.20 -2.51 4.17
CA VAL A 15 -6.41 -2.40 3.35
C VAL A 15 -6.12 -2.75 1.89
N ILE A 16 -5.01 -2.28 1.33
CA ILE A 16 -4.60 -2.57 -0.05
C ILE A 16 -4.31 -4.07 -0.22
N ARG A 17 -3.67 -4.73 0.76
CA ARG A 17 -3.40 -6.17 0.76
C ARG A 17 -4.71 -6.96 0.70
N GLU A 18 -5.66 -6.64 1.57
CA GLU A 18 -6.98 -7.28 1.61
C GLU A 18 -7.73 -7.09 0.27
N LEU A 19 -7.79 -5.86 -0.25
CA LEU A 19 -8.46 -5.56 -1.52
C LEU A 19 -7.79 -6.24 -2.72
N ALA A 20 -6.47 -6.16 -2.82
CA ALA A 20 -5.70 -6.81 -3.88
C ALA A 20 -5.87 -8.34 -3.86
N SER A 21 -5.89 -8.94 -2.66
CA SER A 21 -6.13 -10.38 -2.49
C SER A 21 -7.54 -10.81 -2.94
N SER A 22 -8.52 -9.91 -2.87
CA SER A 22 -9.89 -10.13 -3.35
C SER A 22 -10.06 -9.90 -4.85
N GLY A 23 -9.00 -9.47 -5.56
CA GLY A 23 -9.02 -9.18 -6.99
C GLY A 23 -9.50 -7.78 -7.35
N THR A 24 -9.60 -6.85 -6.38
CA THR A 24 -9.92 -5.45 -6.67
C THR A 24 -8.83 -4.81 -7.52
N MET A 25 -9.21 -4.07 -8.56
CA MET A 25 -8.27 -3.42 -9.45
C MET A 25 -7.63 -2.18 -8.81
N LEU A 26 -6.39 -1.88 -9.21
CA LEU A 26 -5.64 -0.71 -8.71
C LEU A 26 -6.44 0.60 -8.80
N GLN A 27 -7.18 0.80 -9.89
CA GLN A 27 -7.99 2.01 -10.13
C GLN A 27 -9.12 2.16 -9.09
N ASP A 28 -9.72 1.05 -8.66
CA ASP A 28 -10.78 1.06 -7.66
C ASP A 28 -10.20 1.30 -6.26
N ILE A 29 -9.05 0.69 -5.97
CA ILE A 29 -8.33 0.87 -4.70
C ILE A 29 -7.93 2.33 -4.49
N LYS A 30 -7.32 2.98 -5.50
CA LYS A 30 -6.91 4.39 -5.38
C LYS A 30 -8.11 5.31 -5.16
N ASN A 31 -9.24 5.04 -5.83
CA ASN A 31 -10.46 5.83 -5.71
C ASN A 31 -11.10 5.65 -4.32
N GLN A 32 -11.10 4.42 -3.80
CA GLN A 32 -11.64 4.10 -2.47
C GLN A 32 -10.82 4.72 -1.34
N LEU A 33 -9.49 4.74 -1.48
CA LEU A 33 -8.57 5.28 -0.47
C LEU A 33 -8.28 6.77 -0.64
N GLY A 34 -8.67 7.39 -1.77
CA GLY A 34 -8.39 8.79 -2.06
C GLY A 34 -6.88 9.09 -2.17
N VAL A 35 -6.10 8.13 -2.65
CA VAL A 35 -4.63 8.21 -2.79
C VAL A 35 -4.22 8.19 -4.26
N SER A 36 -2.94 8.45 -4.53
CA SER A 36 -2.43 8.40 -5.90
C SER A 36 -2.27 6.97 -6.41
N GLU A 37 -2.32 6.83 -7.74
CA GLU A 37 -2.07 5.56 -8.43
C GLU A 37 -0.65 5.04 -8.19
N GLU A 38 0.33 5.94 -8.20
CA GLU A 38 1.73 5.63 -7.94
C GLU A 38 1.93 5.06 -6.54
N TYR A 39 1.21 5.58 -5.54
CA TYR A 39 1.27 5.12 -4.16
C TYR A 39 0.74 3.68 -4.02
N VAL A 40 -0.42 3.39 -4.61
CA VAL A 40 -0.99 2.04 -4.60
C VAL A 40 -0.10 1.06 -5.36
N SER A 41 0.44 1.48 -6.51
CA SER A 41 1.35 0.66 -7.32
C SER A 41 2.62 0.29 -6.55
N ALA A 42 3.24 1.26 -5.87
CA ALA A 42 4.43 1.03 -5.03
C ALA A 42 4.15 0.02 -3.92
N ILE A 43 3.00 0.15 -3.22
CA ILE A 43 2.58 -0.80 -2.18
C ILE A 43 2.39 -2.20 -2.75
N MET A 44 1.64 -2.33 -3.85
CA MET A 44 1.37 -3.64 -4.45
C MET A 44 2.66 -4.32 -4.93
N LEU A 45 3.62 -3.56 -5.45
CA LEU A 45 4.93 -4.08 -5.83
C LEU A 45 5.72 -4.58 -4.61
N CYS A 46 5.75 -3.80 -3.51
CA CYS A 46 6.41 -4.22 -2.27
C CYS A 46 5.75 -5.48 -1.67
N LEU A 47 4.41 -5.58 -1.71
CA LEU A 47 3.67 -6.77 -1.26
C LEU A 47 3.99 -8.04 -2.06
N GLN A 48 4.29 -7.93 -3.36
CA GLN A 48 4.69 -9.10 -4.16
C GLN A 48 6.06 -9.68 -3.74
N GLY A 49 6.96 -8.81 -3.27
CA GLY A 49 8.30 -9.19 -2.81
C GLY A 49 8.38 -9.60 -1.33
N TYR A 50 7.36 -9.29 -0.54
CA TYR A 50 7.31 -9.54 0.90
C TYR A 50 6.13 -10.45 1.25
N GLN A 51 6.43 -11.73 1.47
CA GLN A 51 5.43 -12.72 1.95
C GLN A 51 5.11 -12.57 3.44
N GLU A 52 5.85 -11.75 4.18
CA GLU A 52 5.56 -11.53 5.60
C GLU A 52 4.31 -10.64 5.76
N ASP A 53 3.41 -11.08 6.63
CA ASP A 53 2.23 -10.32 7.08
C ASP A 53 2.59 -9.17 8.04
N ASP A 54 3.73 -8.50 7.80
CA ASP A 54 4.18 -7.32 8.54
C ASP A 54 4.01 -6.06 7.68
N ASP A 55 2.87 -5.39 7.86
CA ASP A 55 2.56 -4.15 7.14
C ASP A 55 3.46 -2.98 7.54
N MET A 56 4.11 -3.01 8.71
CA MET A 56 5.07 -1.98 9.14
C MET A 56 6.39 -2.11 8.38
N ALA A 57 6.86 -3.33 8.16
CA ALA A 57 8.03 -3.59 7.34
C ALA A 57 7.79 -3.12 5.89
N VAL A 58 6.62 -3.44 5.34
CA VAL A 58 6.23 -2.98 4.00
C VAL A 58 6.11 -1.45 3.94
N ALA A 59 5.57 -0.80 4.97
CA ALA A 59 5.48 0.66 5.04
C ALA A 59 6.86 1.32 4.96
N ARG A 60 7.86 0.78 5.64
CA ARG A 60 9.25 1.25 5.57
C ARG A 60 9.85 1.09 4.18
N LEU A 61 9.58 -0.03 3.51
CA LEU A 61 10.06 -0.28 2.14
C LEU A 61 9.43 0.70 1.15
N VAL A 62 8.14 0.96 1.29
CA VAL A 62 7.41 1.92 0.45
C VAL A 62 7.92 3.34 0.69
N GLU A 63 8.21 3.73 1.95
CA GLU A 63 8.81 5.04 2.26
C GLU A 63 10.17 5.23 1.56
N MET A 64 10.98 4.17 1.43
CA MET A 64 12.26 4.22 0.72
C MET A 64 12.13 4.25 -0.81
N SER A 65 10.95 3.89 -1.35
CA SER A 65 10.71 3.72 -2.79
C SER A 65 9.94 4.89 -3.42
N LEU A 66 9.40 5.80 -2.60
CA LEU A 66 8.67 7.01 -2.99
C LEU A 66 9.56 8.25 -2.88
#